data_AF-A0A250IUV7-F1
#
_entry.id   AF-A0A250IUV7-F1
#
_cell.length_a   1.000
_cell.length_b   1.000
_cell.length_c   1.000
_cell.angle_alpha   90.00
_cell.angle_beta   90.00
_cell.angle_gamma   90.00
#
_symmetry.space_group_name_H-M   'P 1'
#
loop_
_entity.id
_entity.type
_entity.pdbx_description
1 polymer ?
#
loop_
_entity_poly.entity_id
_entity_poly.type
_entity_poly.pdbx_seq_one_letter_code
_entity_poly.pdbx_strand_id
1 'polypeptide(L)'
;MRHPFWKSALVGVSFIALVSLSPGTGHAAGGDKTLDDLREIGRLYADLEYEQAFVQLQRARSLARDVNGKVALSLYEGILWCEMGNFVLGQVSFREALLVRPDVKLPMKVAPKVEKSFEATRLAVAHEKALLAALREPAAVEEPPAPRARGAPAQAEDTKKAAAQAVNQSAAPVPVASAPPPPTSAPVETTSQQPSEEVAVDVASERAALMKRLGSVSERFRDMNSVLPLSALQQLSAIGRQIRAATSRAEFLAASSAIDAWAMRNLGSAQSTP
;
A
#
# COMPACT_ATOMS: atom_id res chain seq x y z
N MET A 1 8.54 5.32 50.51
CA MET A 1 7.55 6.39 50.66
C MET A 1 6.46 6.16 49.61
N ARG A 2 5.24 5.89 50.08
CA ARG A 2 4.07 5.51 49.27
C ARG A 2 3.22 6.76 49.05
N HIS A 3 2.87 7.08 47.80
CA HIS A 3 1.90 8.13 47.49
C HIS A 3 0.57 7.50 47.01
N PRO A 4 -0.57 7.74 47.69
CA PRO A 4 -1.89 7.35 47.22
C PRO A 4 -2.80 8.58 47.04
N PHE A 5 -2.88 9.17 45.85
CA PHE A 5 -3.82 10.26 45.52
C PHE A 5 -4.02 10.21 44.00
N TRP A 6 -5.19 9.91 43.42
CA TRP A 6 -6.41 10.70 43.52
C TRP A 6 -7.64 9.86 43.13
N LYS A 7 -8.67 9.90 43.99
CA LYS A 7 -10.07 9.63 43.63
C LYS A 7 -10.71 10.97 43.28
N SER A 8 -11.45 11.05 42.16
CA SER A 8 -12.53 12.00 41.86
C SER A 8 -13.04 11.70 40.45
N ALA A 9 -14.31 11.78 40.09
CA ALA A 9 -15.59 11.77 40.79
C ALA A 9 -16.62 11.51 39.67
N LEU A 10 -17.64 10.70 39.95
CA LEU A 10 -18.79 10.44 39.08
C LEU A 10 -19.69 11.69 39.09
N VAL A 11 -20.01 12.26 37.92
CA VAL A 11 -21.21 13.08 37.72
C VAL A 11 -21.78 12.74 36.35
N GLY A 12 -22.98 12.16 36.35
CA GLY A 12 -23.72 11.83 35.15
C GLY A 12 -24.51 13.01 34.60
N VAL A 13 -24.77 13.00 33.29
CA VAL A 13 -25.89 13.73 32.67
C VAL A 13 -26.50 12.88 31.56
N SER A 14 -27.77 12.55 31.83
CA SER A 14 -28.92 12.19 31.02
C SER A 14 -28.83 12.03 29.49
N PHE A 15 -29.47 10.93 29.07
CA PHE A 15 -29.99 10.58 27.74
C PHE A 15 -30.67 11.75 26.99
N ILE A 16 -30.26 11.96 25.74
CA ILE A 16 -31.14 12.43 24.66
C ILE A 16 -31.15 11.32 23.60
N ALA A 17 -32.29 10.64 23.51
CA ALA A 17 -32.60 9.72 22.42
C ALA A 17 -32.88 10.54 21.16
N LEU A 18 -31.88 10.67 20.28
CA LEU A 18 -32.08 11.15 18.92
C LEU A 18 -32.19 9.92 18.00
N VAL A 19 -33.43 9.57 17.65
CA VAL A 19 -33.74 8.56 16.64
C VAL A 19 -33.36 9.13 15.27
N SER A 20 -32.11 8.89 14.86
CA SER A 20 -31.67 9.11 13.48
C SER A 20 -32.08 7.92 12.65
N LEU A 21 -33.23 8.03 11.99
CA LEU A 21 -33.65 7.12 10.92
C LEU A 21 -32.84 7.47 9.66
N SER A 22 -31.65 6.90 9.51
CA SER A 22 -30.88 6.98 8.26
C SER A 22 -31.30 5.85 7.32
N PRO A 23 -31.82 6.16 6.11
CA PRO A 23 -32.09 5.16 5.09
C PRO A 23 -30.78 4.81 4.36
N GLY A 24 -30.51 3.52 4.18
CA GLY A 24 -29.40 3.06 3.34
C GLY A 24 -28.75 1.74 3.74
N THR A 25 -29.50 0.77 4.27
CA THR A 25 -29.00 -0.60 4.45
C THR A 25 -29.01 -1.32 3.11
N GLY A 26 -27.82 -1.45 2.55
CA GLY A 26 -27.60 -2.36 1.45
C GLY A 26 -26.12 -2.63 1.29
N HIS A 27 -25.42 -3.09 2.34
CA HIS A 27 -24.08 -3.72 2.31
C HIS A 27 -23.77 -4.32 3.71
N ALA A 28 -24.51 -5.34 4.17
CA ALA A 28 -24.51 -5.77 5.58
C ALA A 28 -24.09 -7.23 5.84
N ALA A 29 -23.16 -7.78 5.07
CA ALA A 29 -22.57 -9.10 5.41
C ALA A 29 -21.04 -9.05 5.62
N GLY A 30 -20.35 -8.06 5.05
CA GLY A 30 -18.89 -7.95 5.16
C GLY A 30 -18.41 -7.14 6.38
N GLY A 31 -19.21 -6.16 6.82
CA GLY A 31 -18.80 -5.23 7.90
C GLY A 31 -18.66 -5.93 9.26
N ASP A 32 -19.58 -6.82 9.59
CA ASP A 32 -19.62 -7.50 10.89
C ASP A 32 -18.36 -8.34 11.12
N LYS A 33 -17.92 -9.07 10.08
CA LYS A 33 -16.69 -9.87 10.15
C LYS A 33 -15.44 -9.02 10.34
N THR A 34 -15.32 -7.89 9.63
CA THR A 34 -14.19 -6.97 9.81
C THR A 34 -14.13 -6.42 11.24
N LEU A 35 -15.29 -6.11 11.84
CA LEU A 35 -15.35 -5.64 13.22
C LEU A 35 -14.94 -6.71 14.23
N ASP A 36 -15.33 -7.97 14.01
CA ASP A 36 -14.90 -9.09 14.84
C ASP A 36 -13.38 -9.32 14.74
N ASP A 37 -12.83 -9.26 13.52
CA ASP A 37 -11.38 -9.33 13.29
C ASP A 37 -10.63 -8.20 14.01
N LEU A 38 -11.12 -6.96 13.93
CA LEU A 38 -10.54 -5.80 14.62
C LEU A 38 -10.57 -5.95 16.14
N ARG A 39 -11.65 -6.54 16.69
CA ARG A 39 -11.76 -6.82 18.13
C ARG A 39 -10.71 -7.83 18.56
N GLU A 40 -10.51 -8.90 17.78
CA GLU A 40 -9.52 -9.93 18.09
C GLU A 40 -8.08 -9.41 17.96
N ILE A 41 -7.79 -8.61 16.93
CA ILE A 41 -6.49 -7.92 16.80
C ILE A 41 -6.23 -7.04 18.03
N GLY A 42 -7.25 -6.31 18.49
CA GLY A 42 -7.11 -5.45 19.66
C GLY A 42 -6.89 -6.22 20.96
N ARG A 43 -7.53 -7.39 21.11
CA ARG A 43 -7.28 -8.31 22.23
C ARG A 43 -5.84 -8.83 22.21
N LEU A 44 -5.39 -9.34 21.06
CA LEU A 44 -4.02 -9.84 20.89
C LEU A 44 -2.97 -8.75 21.16
N TYR A 45 -3.22 -7.52 20.73
CA TYR A 45 -2.36 -6.38 21.07
C TYR A 45 -2.28 -6.14 22.58
N ALA A 46 -3.44 -6.14 23.27
CA ALA A 46 -3.49 -5.95 24.72
C ALA A 46 -2.74 -7.05 25.48
N ASP A 47 -2.75 -8.27 24.94
CA ASP A 47 -2.03 -9.43 25.47
C ASP A 47 -0.54 -9.48 25.05
N LEU A 48 -0.05 -8.45 24.32
CA LEU A 48 1.32 -8.33 23.79
C LEU A 48 1.69 -9.39 22.73
N GLU A 49 0.70 -10.07 22.15
CA GLU A 49 0.84 -11.08 21.11
C GLU A 49 0.94 -10.44 19.71
N TYR A 50 1.96 -9.60 19.51
CA TYR A 50 2.06 -8.74 18.31
C TYR A 50 2.15 -9.52 16.99
N GLU A 51 2.89 -10.64 16.97
CA GLU A 51 3.03 -11.46 15.76
C GLU A 51 1.70 -12.12 15.37
N GLN A 52 0.97 -12.65 16.35
CA GLN A 52 -0.35 -13.23 16.14
C GLN A 52 -1.37 -12.18 15.70
N ALA A 53 -1.34 -11.01 16.33
CA ALA A 53 -2.15 -9.86 15.93
C ALA A 53 -1.87 -9.47 14.47
N PHE A 54 -0.60 -9.50 14.05
CA PHE A 54 -0.22 -9.20 12.68
C PHE A 54 -0.72 -10.25 11.68
N VAL A 55 -0.63 -11.55 12.01
CA VAL A 55 -1.22 -12.61 11.18
C VAL A 55 -2.74 -12.43 11.04
N GLN A 56 -3.44 -12.13 12.14
CA GLN A 56 -4.88 -11.85 12.09
C GLN A 56 -5.19 -10.63 11.23
N LEU A 57 -4.39 -9.58 11.33
CA LEU A 57 -4.52 -8.37 10.53
C LEU A 57 -4.38 -8.64 9.02
N GLN A 58 -3.40 -9.45 8.61
CA GLN A 58 -3.23 -9.79 7.18
C GLN A 58 -4.42 -10.59 6.65
N ARG A 59 -4.98 -11.49 7.45
CA ARG A 59 -6.22 -12.20 7.11
C ARG A 59 -7.39 -11.22 6.94
N ALA A 60 -7.59 -10.33 7.91
CA ALA A 60 -8.65 -9.33 7.89
C ALA A 60 -8.54 -8.39 6.67
N ARG A 61 -7.32 -7.96 6.29
CA ARG A 61 -7.07 -7.09 5.14
C ARG A 61 -7.53 -7.70 3.82
N SER A 62 -7.38 -9.01 3.65
CA SER A 62 -7.84 -9.73 2.45
C SER A 62 -9.37 -9.77 2.32
N LEU A 63 -10.09 -9.60 3.44
CA LEU A 63 -11.54 -9.71 3.52
C LEU A 63 -12.23 -8.34 3.59
N ALA A 64 -11.53 -7.31 4.07
CA ALA A 64 -12.06 -5.97 4.25
C ALA A 64 -12.44 -5.33 2.91
N ARG A 65 -13.74 -5.07 2.73
CA ARG A 65 -14.27 -4.38 1.54
C ARG A 65 -14.52 -2.91 1.81
N ASP A 66 -14.91 -2.58 3.03
CA ASP A 66 -15.33 -1.24 3.41
C ASP A 66 -14.14 -0.31 3.71
N VAL A 67 -14.31 0.97 3.40
CA VAL A 67 -13.26 1.99 3.54
C VAL A 67 -12.91 2.22 5.01
N ASN A 68 -13.89 2.16 5.90
CA ASN A 68 -13.70 2.43 7.32
C ASN A 68 -12.82 1.38 7.99
N GLY A 69 -13.09 0.11 7.69
CA GLY A 69 -12.36 -1.08 8.12
C GLY A 69 -10.97 -1.11 7.53
N LYS A 70 -10.80 -0.77 6.24
CA LYS A 70 -9.45 -0.59 5.66
C LYS A 70 -8.63 0.46 6.39
N VAL A 71 -9.21 1.63 6.68
CA VAL A 71 -8.53 2.67 7.45
C VAL A 71 -8.20 2.19 8.87
N ALA A 72 -9.13 1.52 9.55
CA ALA A 72 -8.87 0.96 10.88
C ALA A 72 -7.74 -0.08 10.84
N LEU A 73 -7.74 -0.99 9.87
CA LEU A 73 -6.68 -1.98 9.67
C LEU A 73 -5.33 -1.33 9.40
N SER A 74 -5.25 -0.29 8.56
CA SER A 74 -4.00 0.46 8.35
C SER A 74 -3.50 1.13 9.64
N LEU A 75 -4.39 1.60 10.52
CA LEU A 75 -3.98 2.14 11.83
C LEU A 75 -3.43 1.04 12.74
N TYR A 76 -4.09 -0.11 12.84
CA TYR A 76 -3.60 -1.26 13.60
C TYR A 76 -2.25 -1.77 13.08
N GLU A 77 -2.09 -1.82 11.76
CA GLU A 77 -0.85 -2.25 11.12
C GLU A 77 0.30 -1.29 11.49
N GLY A 78 0.03 0.03 11.45
CA GLY A 78 0.99 1.03 11.87
C GLY A 78 1.42 0.89 13.33
N ILE A 79 0.46 0.64 14.23
CA ILE A 79 0.71 0.39 15.64
C ILE A 79 1.59 -0.85 15.84
N LEU A 80 1.22 -1.98 15.22
CA LEU A 80 1.95 -3.24 15.37
C LEU A 80 3.39 -3.13 14.85
N TRP A 81 3.60 -2.50 13.69
CA TRP A 81 4.95 -2.26 13.19
C TRP A 81 5.80 -1.42 14.14
N CYS A 82 5.23 -0.36 14.71
CA CYS A 82 5.95 0.46 15.67
C CYS A 82 6.26 -0.28 16.99
N GLU A 83 5.36 -1.14 17.48
CA GLU A 83 5.64 -1.95 18.68
C GLU A 83 6.71 -3.00 18.44
N MET A 84 6.78 -3.57 17.23
CA MET A 84 7.86 -4.46 16.79
C MET A 84 9.17 -3.70 16.45
N GLY A 85 9.23 -2.39 16.67
CA GLY A 85 10.42 -1.58 16.44
C GLY A 85 10.65 -1.10 15.01
N ASN A 86 9.72 -1.40 14.08
CA ASN A 86 9.79 -0.97 12.69
C ASN A 86 9.00 0.32 12.44
N PHE A 87 9.53 1.44 12.93
CA PHE A 87 8.89 2.74 12.81
C PHE A 87 8.72 3.24 11.37
N VAL A 88 9.57 2.80 10.44
CA VAL A 88 9.47 3.21 9.03
C VAL A 88 8.24 2.59 8.40
N LEU A 89 8.04 1.27 8.56
CA LEU A 89 6.82 0.61 8.08
C LEU A 89 5.58 1.13 8.80
N GLY A 90 5.69 1.39 10.11
CA GLY A 90 4.60 1.96 10.89
C GLY A 90 4.09 3.30 10.34
N GLN A 91 5.01 4.21 10.01
CA GLN A 91 4.69 5.51 9.40
C GLN A 91 4.04 5.37 8.02
N VAL A 92 4.47 4.40 7.21
CA VAL A 92 3.83 4.12 5.92
C VAL A 92 2.37 3.73 6.10
N SER A 93 2.07 2.78 7.00
CA SER A 93 0.69 2.35 7.28
C SER A 93 -0.16 3.49 7.89
N PHE A 94 0.40 4.31 8.78
CA PHE A 94 -0.30 5.51 9.28
C PHE A 94 -0.60 6.50 8.16
N ARG A 95 0.35 6.75 7.25
CA ARG A 95 0.16 7.63 6.10
C ARG A 95 -0.96 7.12 5.19
N GLU A 96 -1.06 5.82 4.94
CA GLU A 96 -2.18 5.23 4.19
C GLU A 96 -3.53 5.61 4.81
N ALA A 97 -3.68 5.44 6.12
CA ALA A 97 -4.90 5.80 6.84
C ALA A 97 -5.22 7.31 6.75
N LEU A 98 -4.20 8.16 6.97
CA LEU A 98 -4.34 9.63 7.04
C LEU A 98 -4.55 10.29 5.67
N LEU A 99 -4.06 9.66 4.60
CA LEU A 99 -4.37 10.10 3.24
C LEU A 99 -5.88 9.97 2.95
N VAL A 100 -6.52 8.90 3.44
CA VAL A 100 -7.96 8.66 3.29
C VAL A 100 -8.78 9.47 4.28
N ARG A 101 -8.42 9.46 5.58
CA ARG A 101 -9.11 10.18 6.65
C ARG A 101 -8.10 10.93 7.55
N PRO A 102 -7.89 12.25 7.34
CA PRO A 102 -6.86 13.00 8.06
C PRO A 102 -7.17 13.20 9.54
N ASP A 103 -8.45 13.24 9.93
CA ASP A 103 -8.90 13.50 11.30
C ASP A 103 -9.07 12.22 12.14
N VAL A 104 -8.62 11.07 11.63
CA VAL A 104 -8.76 9.80 12.33
C VAL A 104 -7.88 9.78 13.58
N LYS A 105 -8.38 9.16 14.65
CA LYS A 105 -7.65 8.96 15.91
C LYS A 105 -7.18 7.51 16.00
N LEU A 106 -6.16 7.27 16.84
CA LEU A 106 -5.71 5.91 17.13
C LEU A 106 -6.86 5.11 17.79
N PRO A 107 -7.07 3.84 17.39
CA PRO A 107 -8.20 3.03 17.85
C PRO A 107 -8.09 2.58 19.32
N MET A 108 -6.94 2.78 19.96
CA MET A 108 -6.67 2.36 21.33
C MET A 108 -5.54 3.17 21.96
N LYS A 109 -5.33 2.98 23.27
CA LYS A 109 -4.19 3.54 23.98
C LYS A 109 -2.93 2.76 23.60
N VAL A 110 -1.92 3.48 23.13
CA VAL A 110 -0.63 2.92 22.67
C VAL A 110 0.53 3.47 23.50
N ALA A 111 1.74 2.94 23.29
CA ALA A 111 2.92 3.52 23.90
C ALA A 111 3.18 4.96 23.38
N PRO A 112 3.70 5.89 24.23
CA PRO A 112 3.93 7.29 23.84
C PRO A 112 4.80 7.48 22.58
N LYS A 113 5.71 6.54 22.33
CA LYS A 113 6.56 6.50 21.12
C LYS A 113 5.73 6.32 19.83
N VAL A 114 4.68 5.47 19.88
CA VAL A 114 3.80 5.18 18.75
C VAL A 114 2.89 6.38 18.48
N GLU A 115 2.33 6.96 19.54
CA GLU A 115 1.53 8.18 19.46
C GLU A 115 2.32 9.33 18.83
N LYS A 116 3.56 9.57 19.29
CA LYS A 116 4.45 10.58 18.70
C LYS A 116 4.71 10.32 17.20
N SER A 117 4.90 9.06 16.80
CA SER A 117 5.12 8.69 15.40
C SER A 117 3.88 8.93 14.53
N PHE A 118 2.70 8.58 15.04
CA PHE A 118 1.42 8.83 14.37
C PHE A 118 1.19 10.33 14.17
N GLU A 119 1.39 11.12 15.22
CA GLU A 119 1.22 12.58 15.19
C GLU A 119 2.19 13.27 14.24
N ALA A 120 3.46 12.85 14.23
CA ALA A 120 4.44 13.34 13.25
C ALA A 120 4.01 13.05 11.81
N THR A 121 3.46 11.85 11.56
CA THR A 121 2.95 11.47 10.24
C THR A 121 1.72 12.29 9.85
N ARG A 122 0.82 12.58 10.81
CA ARG A 122 -0.35 13.44 10.58
C ARG A 122 0.04 14.84 10.14
N LEU A 123 1.03 15.45 10.81
CA LEU A 123 1.55 16.76 10.43
C LEU A 123 2.20 16.74 9.04
N ALA A 124 2.99 15.71 8.74
CA ALA A 124 3.63 15.57 7.43
C ALA A 124 2.61 15.44 6.29
N VAL A 125 1.57 14.60 6.47
CA VAL A 125 0.50 14.42 5.48
C VAL A 125 -0.32 15.70 5.31
N ALA A 126 -0.60 16.43 6.39
CA ALA A 126 -1.29 17.72 6.32
C ALA A 126 -0.48 18.74 5.51
N HIS A 127 0.83 18.84 5.77
CA HIS A 127 1.73 19.72 5.01
C HIS A 127 1.80 19.34 3.52
N GLU A 128 1.92 18.05 3.20
CA GLU A 128 1.92 17.55 1.83
C GLU A 128 0.62 17.90 1.09
N LYS A 129 -0.53 17.69 1.73
CA LYS A 129 -1.84 18.04 1.17
C LYS A 129 -1.98 19.55 0.95
N ALA A 130 -1.50 20.38 1.88
CA ALA A 130 -1.51 21.83 1.74
C ALA A 130 -0.65 22.31 0.56
N LEU A 131 0.54 21.72 0.38
CA LEU A 131 1.40 22.02 -0.76
C LEU A 131 0.70 21.65 -2.08
N LEU A 132 0.12 20.45 -2.17
CA LEU A 132 -0.62 20.02 -3.36
C LEU A 132 -1.84 20.90 -3.67
N ALA A 133 -2.54 21.40 -2.64
CA ALA A 133 -3.64 22.33 -2.80
C ALA A 133 -3.16 23.68 -3.36
N ALA A 134 -2.03 24.21 -2.86
CA ALA A 134 -1.44 25.45 -3.34
C ALA A 134 -0.97 25.36 -4.81
N LEU A 135 -0.44 24.20 -5.24
CA LEU A 135 -0.11 23.98 -6.65
C LEU A 135 -1.35 23.84 -7.55
N ARG A 136 -2.50 23.46 -6.97
CA ARG A 136 -3.74 23.21 -7.73
C ARG A 136 -4.59 24.46 -7.90
N GLU A 137 -4.38 25.53 -7.12
CA GLU A 137 -5.07 26.79 -7.39
C GLU A 137 -4.68 27.31 -8.79
N PRO A 138 -5.62 27.35 -9.76
CA PRO A 138 -5.39 28.07 -10.98
C PRO A 138 -5.34 29.55 -10.62
N ALA A 139 -4.40 30.29 -11.22
CA ALA A 139 -4.44 31.74 -11.27
C ALA A 139 -5.89 32.17 -11.51
N ALA A 140 -6.48 32.83 -10.51
CA ALA A 140 -7.77 33.48 -10.66
C ALA A 140 -7.63 34.40 -11.86
N VAL A 141 -8.19 33.98 -13.00
CA VAL A 141 -8.52 34.88 -14.09
C VAL A 141 -9.51 35.84 -13.45
N GLU A 142 -9.07 37.08 -13.19
CA GLU A 142 -9.96 38.20 -12.95
C GLU A 142 -10.95 38.25 -14.11
N GLU A 143 -12.14 37.71 -13.90
CA GLU A 143 -13.26 37.88 -14.81
C GLU A 143 -13.68 39.35 -14.72
N PRO A 144 -13.57 40.15 -15.80
CA PRO A 144 -14.00 41.54 -15.79
C PRO A 144 -15.50 41.62 -15.47
N PRO A 145 -15.96 42.63 -14.72
CA PRO A 145 -17.35 42.72 -14.31
C PRO A 145 -18.26 42.93 -15.53
N ALA A 146 -18.98 41.89 -15.94
CA ALA A 146 -20.01 42.01 -16.96
C ALA A 146 -21.26 42.72 -16.37
N PRO A 147 -21.84 43.71 -17.08
CA PRO A 147 -22.95 44.51 -16.58
C PRO A 147 -24.26 43.73 -16.55
N ARG A 148 -24.99 43.87 -15.43
CA ARG A 148 -26.34 43.32 -15.21
C ARG A 148 -27.33 43.85 -16.26
N ALA A 149 -27.84 42.97 -17.12
CA ALA A 149 -29.06 43.23 -17.88
C ALA A 149 -30.22 42.43 -17.27
N ARG A 150 -31.25 43.18 -16.88
CA ARG A 150 -32.48 42.77 -16.21
C ARG A 150 -33.52 42.44 -17.29
N GLY A 151 -34.17 41.26 -17.22
CA GLY A 151 -35.35 40.95 -18.03
C GLY A 151 -35.75 39.47 -18.04
N ALA A 152 -36.80 39.12 -17.28
CA ALA A 152 -37.63 37.91 -17.45
C ALA A 152 -38.86 38.27 -18.34
N PRO A 153 -39.83 37.39 -18.71
CA PRO A 153 -40.01 35.95 -18.40
C PRO A 153 -40.52 35.02 -19.56
N ALA A 154 -40.59 33.71 -19.26
CA ALA A 154 -41.59 32.69 -19.66
C ALA A 154 -41.93 32.36 -21.15
N GLN A 155 -41.75 31.08 -21.52
CA GLN A 155 -42.65 30.14 -22.24
C GLN A 155 -41.86 28.83 -22.45
N ALA A 156 -42.18 27.67 -21.86
CA ALA A 156 -43.32 26.76 -22.02
C ALA A 156 -43.37 26.01 -23.35
N GLU A 157 -43.50 24.69 -23.23
CA GLU A 157 -43.89 23.63 -24.20
C GLU A 157 -42.75 22.92 -24.97
N ASP A 158 -42.43 21.65 -24.69
CA ASP A 158 -43.20 20.39 -24.79
C ASP A 158 -43.12 19.78 -26.20
N THR A 159 -42.20 18.83 -26.43
CA THR A 159 -42.41 17.75 -27.41
C THR A 159 -41.57 16.51 -27.11
N LYS A 160 -42.26 15.53 -26.53
CA LYS A 160 -42.03 14.08 -26.59
C LYS A 160 -41.60 13.58 -27.99
N LYS A 161 -40.48 12.85 -28.09
CA LYS A 161 -40.35 11.77 -29.09
C LYS A 161 -39.42 10.65 -28.62
N ALA A 162 -40.01 9.46 -28.60
CA ALA A 162 -39.41 8.17 -28.31
C ALA A 162 -38.60 7.62 -29.50
N ALA A 163 -37.52 6.89 -29.19
CA ALA A 163 -37.02 5.69 -29.88
C ALA A 163 -35.86 5.16 -29.00
N ALA A 164 -36.05 4.15 -28.16
CA ALA A 164 -36.14 2.73 -28.53
C ALA A 164 -35.06 2.32 -29.54
N GLN A 165 -33.90 1.88 -29.04
CA GLN A 165 -33.11 0.90 -29.76
C GLN A 165 -32.55 -0.13 -28.77
N ALA A 166 -33.25 -1.25 -28.75
CA ALA A 166 -32.89 -2.46 -28.07
C ALA A 166 -32.46 -3.50 -29.13
N VAL A 167 -31.49 -4.33 -28.76
CA VAL A 167 -31.20 -5.69 -29.28
C VAL A 167 -30.52 -5.83 -30.64
N ASN A 168 -29.27 -6.30 -30.63
CA ASN A 168 -28.84 -7.57 -31.26
C ASN A 168 -27.38 -7.85 -30.85
N GLN A 169 -27.11 -8.76 -29.92
CA GLN A 169 -26.92 -10.19 -30.14
C GLN A 169 -26.08 -10.52 -31.39
N SER A 170 -24.83 -10.93 -31.17
CA SER A 170 -24.21 -11.97 -31.98
C SER A 170 -23.43 -12.90 -31.06
N ALA A 171 -24.04 -14.03 -30.79
CA ALA A 171 -23.38 -15.22 -30.29
C ALA A 171 -22.52 -15.80 -31.42
N ALA A 172 -21.30 -16.23 -31.09
CA ALA A 172 -20.58 -17.20 -31.90
C ALA A 172 -20.19 -18.40 -31.02
N PRO A 173 -20.44 -19.63 -31.49
CA PRO A 173 -20.23 -20.87 -30.74
C PRO A 173 -18.78 -21.37 -30.84
N VAL A 174 -18.36 -22.10 -29.81
CA VAL A 174 -17.26 -23.10 -29.86
C VAL A 174 -17.61 -24.20 -30.87
N PRO A 175 -16.65 -24.71 -31.69
CA PRO A 175 -15.81 -25.87 -31.31
C PRO A 175 -14.37 -25.77 -31.91
N VAL A 176 -13.33 -26.51 -31.50
CA VAL A 176 -13.10 -27.94 -31.74
C VAL A 176 -11.85 -28.35 -30.94
N ALA A 177 -11.96 -29.50 -30.29
CA ALA A 177 -10.85 -30.24 -29.70
C ALA A 177 -9.85 -30.72 -30.77
N SER A 178 -8.58 -30.35 -30.64
CA SER A 178 -7.48 -31.08 -31.29
C SER A 178 -6.86 -32.01 -30.27
N ALA A 179 -7.27 -33.28 -30.38
CA ALA A 179 -6.56 -34.41 -29.80
C ALA A 179 -5.16 -34.55 -30.44
N PRO A 180 -4.17 -35.09 -29.72
CA PRO A 180 -2.80 -35.24 -30.18
C PRO A 180 -2.65 -36.41 -31.18
N PRO A 181 -1.72 -36.34 -32.16
CA PRO A 181 -1.35 -37.49 -32.96
C PRO A 181 -0.50 -38.50 -32.14
N PRO A 182 -0.61 -39.82 -32.40
CA PRO A 182 0.26 -40.85 -31.84
C PRO A 182 1.69 -40.80 -32.43
N PRO A 183 2.67 -41.45 -31.76
CA PRO A 183 4.09 -41.24 -31.99
C PRO A 183 4.62 -41.95 -33.24
N THR A 184 5.39 -41.22 -34.06
CA THR A 184 6.30 -41.83 -35.03
C THR A 184 7.62 -42.11 -34.34
N SER A 185 7.89 -43.41 -34.17
CA SER A 185 9.17 -43.98 -33.79
C SER A 185 10.27 -43.55 -34.77
N ALA A 186 11.23 -42.78 -34.30
CA ALA A 186 12.57 -42.70 -34.89
C ALA A 186 13.60 -42.74 -33.75
N PRO A 187 14.62 -43.61 -33.84
CA PRO A 187 15.65 -43.73 -32.82
C PRO A 187 16.60 -42.55 -32.97
N VAL A 188 16.45 -41.54 -32.12
CA VAL A 188 17.48 -40.53 -31.90
C VAL A 188 18.25 -40.95 -30.66
N GLU A 189 19.53 -41.15 -30.85
CA GLU A 189 20.51 -41.55 -29.84
C GLU A 189 20.34 -40.73 -28.56
N THR A 190 19.92 -41.43 -27.51
CA THR A 190 20.04 -40.99 -26.12
C THR A 190 21.52 -40.81 -25.80
N THR A 191 22.05 -39.64 -26.10
CA THR A 191 23.19 -39.11 -25.36
C THR A 191 22.67 -38.72 -23.98
N SER A 192 22.87 -39.60 -23.01
CA SER A 192 22.70 -39.34 -21.59
C SER A 192 23.53 -38.11 -21.20
N GLN A 193 22.92 -36.92 -21.28
CA GLN A 193 23.36 -35.75 -20.53
C GLN A 193 22.90 -35.94 -19.09
N GLN A 194 23.74 -36.65 -18.34
CA GLN A 194 23.81 -36.55 -16.89
C GLN A 194 24.05 -35.06 -16.56
N PRO A 195 23.18 -34.39 -15.77
CA PRO A 195 23.38 -33.00 -15.41
C PRO A 195 24.64 -32.91 -14.56
N SER A 196 25.65 -32.23 -15.07
CA SER A 196 26.87 -31.89 -14.36
C SER A 196 26.52 -31.09 -13.10
N GLU A 197 26.49 -31.79 -11.97
CA GLU A 197 26.27 -31.25 -10.61
C GLU A 197 27.29 -30.15 -10.26
N GLU A 198 28.44 -30.14 -10.97
CA GLU A 198 29.53 -29.18 -10.82
C GLU A 198 29.16 -27.74 -11.24
N VAL A 199 28.21 -27.54 -12.17
CA VAL A 199 27.81 -26.18 -12.62
C VAL A 199 26.78 -25.53 -11.69
N ALA A 200 25.99 -26.32 -10.97
CA ALA A 200 24.95 -25.81 -10.08
C ALA A 200 25.51 -25.14 -8.81
N VAL A 201 26.70 -25.58 -8.35
CA VAL A 201 27.36 -25.03 -7.16
C VAL A 201 27.86 -23.60 -7.39
N ASP A 202 28.26 -23.28 -8.62
CA ASP A 202 28.79 -21.95 -8.99
C ASP A 202 27.69 -20.88 -9.00
N VAL A 203 26.53 -21.21 -9.59
CA VAL A 203 25.37 -20.30 -9.72
C VAL A 203 24.81 -19.85 -8.36
N ALA A 204 24.71 -20.76 -7.39
CA ALA A 204 24.22 -20.43 -6.06
C ALA A 204 25.18 -19.48 -5.31
N SER A 205 26.49 -19.71 -5.47
CA SER A 205 27.54 -18.89 -4.87
C SER A 205 27.57 -17.48 -5.49
N GLU A 206 27.52 -17.37 -6.81
CA GLU A 206 27.45 -16.08 -7.53
C GLU A 206 26.22 -15.26 -7.11
N ARG A 207 25.05 -15.90 -7.03
CA ARG A 207 23.81 -15.27 -6.56
C ARG A 207 23.94 -14.74 -5.14
N ALA A 208 24.50 -15.54 -4.23
CA ALA A 208 24.71 -15.14 -2.83
C ALA A 208 25.68 -13.95 -2.73
N ALA A 209 26.78 -13.97 -3.49
CA ALA A 209 27.75 -12.88 -3.55
C ALA A 209 27.11 -11.57 -4.05
N LEU A 210 26.28 -11.62 -5.10
CA LEU A 210 25.58 -10.46 -5.62
C LEU A 210 24.53 -9.91 -4.64
N MET A 211 23.77 -10.78 -3.96
CA MET A 211 22.81 -10.34 -2.94
C MET A 211 23.52 -9.67 -1.75
N LYS A 212 24.67 -10.21 -1.31
CA LYS A 212 25.50 -9.58 -0.28
C LYS A 212 25.99 -8.19 -0.71
N ARG A 213 26.47 -8.07 -1.96
CA ARG A 213 26.92 -6.80 -2.55
C ARG A 213 25.79 -5.77 -2.63
N LEU A 214 24.60 -6.17 -3.10
CA LEU A 214 23.40 -5.32 -3.15
C LEU A 214 23.02 -4.81 -1.75
N GLY A 215 23.10 -5.68 -0.73
CA GLY A 215 22.90 -5.32 0.67
C GLY A 215 23.86 -4.22 1.14
N SER A 216 25.17 -4.41 0.91
CA SER A 216 26.18 -3.41 1.29
C SER A 216 26.00 -2.07 0.56
N VAL A 217 25.57 -2.07 -0.70
CA VAL A 217 25.28 -0.85 -1.46
C VAL A 217 24.06 -0.12 -0.88
N SER A 218 22.99 -0.86 -0.54
CA SER A 218 21.81 -0.29 0.11
C SER A 218 22.10 0.29 1.49
N GLU A 219 22.99 -0.34 2.26
CA GLU A 219 23.41 0.12 3.59
C GLU A 219 24.19 1.43 3.48
N ARG A 220 25.24 1.48 2.65
CA ARG A 220 25.99 2.73 2.40
C ARG A 220 25.08 3.87 1.94
N PHE A 221 24.12 3.58 1.07
CA PHE A 221 23.20 4.61 0.60
C PHE A 221 22.29 5.13 1.72
N ARG A 222 21.86 4.25 2.64
CA ARG A 222 21.08 4.65 3.83
C ARG A 222 21.90 5.49 4.80
N ASP A 223 23.18 5.18 4.96
CA ASP A 223 24.08 5.95 5.83
C ASP A 223 24.33 7.36 5.27
N MET A 224 24.41 7.50 3.95
CA MET A 224 24.62 8.80 3.29
C MET A 224 23.35 9.63 3.18
N ASN A 225 22.19 9.00 3.03
CA ASN A 225 20.91 9.69 2.91
C ASN A 225 19.93 9.16 3.97
N SER A 226 19.72 9.97 5.01
CA SER A 226 18.74 9.70 6.07
C SER A 226 17.31 9.60 5.55
N VAL A 227 17.03 10.16 4.36
CA VAL A 227 15.75 10.04 3.67
C VAL A 227 15.98 9.42 2.29
N LEU A 228 15.78 8.11 2.21
CA LEU A 228 15.89 7.36 0.96
C LEU A 228 14.73 7.75 0.02
N PRO A 229 15.01 8.31 -1.18
CA PRO A 229 13.94 8.55 -2.15
C PRO A 229 13.31 7.21 -2.55
N LEU A 230 11.97 7.16 -2.55
CA LEU A 230 11.20 5.93 -2.83
C LEU A 230 11.59 5.29 -4.18
N SER A 231 11.93 6.11 -5.17
CA SER A 231 12.40 5.66 -6.50
C SER A 231 13.70 4.85 -6.43
N ALA A 232 14.64 5.23 -5.57
CA ALA A 232 15.91 4.53 -5.40
C ALA A 232 15.70 3.15 -4.75
N LEU A 233 14.79 3.06 -3.77
CA LEU A 233 14.37 1.79 -3.16
C LEU A 233 13.70 0.86 -4.17
N GLN A 234 12.82 1.40 -5.03
CA GLN A 234 12.17 0.62 -6.08
C GLN A 234 13.21 0.04 -7.07
N GLN A 235 14.21 0.82 -7.46
CA GLN A 235 15.29 0.38 -8.35
C GLN A 235 16.13 -0.75 -7.72
N LEU A 236 16.57 -0.60 -6.47
CA LEU A 236 17.30 -1.67 -5.76
C LEU A 236 16.46 -2.95 -5.64
N SER A 237 15.15 -2.81 -5.39
CA SER A 237 14.24 -3.96 -5.35
C SER A 237 14.15 -4.68 -6.70
N ALA A 238 14.17 -3.93 -7.80
CA ALA A 238 14.11 -4.48 -9.15
C ALA A 238 15.40 -5.25 -9.48
N ILE A 239 16.57 -4.69 -9.15
CA ILE A 239 17.86 -5.38 -9.28
C ILE A 239 17.87 -6.67 -8.44
N GLY A 240 17.37 -6.63 -7.20
CA GLY A 240 17.25 -7.81 -6.35
C GLY A 240 16.29 -8.87 -6.91
N ARG A 241 15.25 -8.50 -7.65
CA ARG A 241 14.41 -9.47 -8.39
C ARG A 241 15.17 -10.08 -9.56
N GLN A 242 15.93 -9.29 -10.32
CA GLN A 242 16.76 -9.80 -11.42
C GLN A 242 17.81 -10.81 -10.94
N ILE A 243 18.53 -10.53 -9.85
CA ILE A 243 19.51 -11.46 -9.26
C ILE A 243 18.85 -12.79 -8.85
N ARG A 244 17.60 -12.74 -8.35
CA ARG A 244 16.87 -13.95 -7.95
C ARG A 244 16.29 -14.76 -9.11
N ALA A 245 16.02 -14.09 -10.23
CA ALA A 245 15.52 -14.72 -11.45
C ALA A 245 16.64 -15.20 -12.38
N ALA A 246 17.86 -14.69 -12.20
CA ALA A 246 19.02 -15.07 -13.01
C ALA A 246 19.33 -16.57 -12.85
N THR A 247 19.43 -17.24 -14.00
CA THR A 247 19.79 -18.66 -14.13
C THR A 247 21.06 -18.86 -14.94
N SER A 248 21.58 -17.79 -15.55
CA SER A 248 22.77 -17.81 -16.39
C SER A 248 23.81 -16.78 -15.98
N ARG A 249 25.08 -17.06 -16.29
CA ARG A 249 26.22 -16.15 -16.05
C ARG A 249 26.05 -14.78 -16.71
N ALA A 250 25.47 -14.74 -17.92
CA ALA A 250 25.20 -13.49 -18.62
C ALA A 250 24.23 -12.59 -17.84
N GLU A 251 23.19 -13.18 -17.24
CA GLU A 251 22.23 -12.45 -16.39
C GLU A 251 22.87 -11.97 -15.09
N PHE A 252 23.77 -12.76 -14.46
CA PHE A 252 24.51 -12.31 -13.29
C PHE A 252 25.45 -11.14 -13.61
N LEU A 253 26.12 -11.16 -14.76
CA LEU A 253 26.93 -10.03 -15.22
C LEU A 253 26.09 -8.78 -15.48
N ALA A 254 24.91 -8.93 -16.09
CA ALA A 254 23.96 -7.83 -16.28
C ALA A 254 23.44 -7.28 -14.95
N ALA A 255 23.14 -8.13 -13.97
CA ALA A 255 22.73 -7.71 -12.65
C ALA A 255 23.88 -7.00 -11.89
N SER A 256 25.10 -7.51 -12.01
CA SER A 256 26.29 -6.90 -11.43
C SER A 256 26.55 -5.49 -11.98
N SER A 257 26.49 -5.32 -13.30
CA SER A 257 26.65 -4.00 -13.93
C SER A 257 25.50 -3.05 -13.57
N ALA A 258 24.27 -3.56 -13.39
CA ALA A 258 23.15 -2.77 -12.90
C ALA A 258 23.37 -2.25 -11.47
N ILE A 259 23.95 -3.06 -10.57
CA ILE A 259 24.36 -2.60 -9.23
C ILE A 259 25.36 -1.46 -9.34
N ASP A 260 26.39 -1.62 -10.18
CA ASP A 260 27.46 -0.63 -10.33
C ASP A 260 26.98 0.68 -10.95
N ALA A 261 26.16 0.61 -12.00
CA ALA A 261 25.55 1.78 -12.61
C ALA A 261 24.64 2.52 -11.62
N TRP A 262 23.88 1.78 -10.81
CA TRP A 262 23.04 2.37 -9.76
C TRP A 262 23.90 3.04 -8.68
N ALA A 263 24.96 2.37 -8.21
CA ALA A 263 25.87 2.89 -7.19
C ALA A 263 26.56 4.17 -7.67
N MET A 264 27.07 4.20 -8.90
CA MET A 264 27.68 5.38 -9.51
C MET A 264 26.73 6.57 -9.56
N ARG A 265 25.47 6.35 -9.96
CA ARG A 265 24.47 7.41 -10.07
C ARG A 265 24.03 7.99 -8.72
N ASN A 266 23.91 7.14 -7.71
CA ASN A 266 23.31 7.53 -6.42
C ASN A 266 24.34 7.83 -5.33
N LEU A 267 25.54 7.25 -5.39
CA LEU A 267 26.63 7.48 -4.44
C LEU A 267 27.71 8.42 -4.99
N GLY A 268 27.93 8.45 -6.31
CA GLY A 268 28.98 9.25 -6.94
C GLY A 268 28.73 10.75 -6.89
N SER A 269 27.48 11.18 -6.81
CA SER A 269 27.10 12.59 -6.74
C SER A 269 27.48 13.28 -5.42
N ALA A 270 27.81 12.52 -4.36
CA ALA A 270 28.11 13.07 -3.04
C ALA A 270 29.58 13.46 -2.84
N GLN A 271 30.49 13.13 -3.76
CA GLN A 271 31.93 13.43 -3.60
C GLN A 271 32.41 14.67 -4.37
N SER A 272 31.52 15.43 -5.03
CA SER A 272 31.92 16.58 -5.86
C SER A 272 31.47 17.94 -5.33
N THR A 273 31.21 18.08 -4.03
CA THR A 273 30.98 19.40 -3.41
C THR A 273 32.26 19.82 -2.67
N PRO A 274 33.06 20.76 -3.22
CA PRO A 274 34.22 21.33 -2.53
C PRO A 274 33.83 22.25 -1.37
#